data_AF-A0A087A232-F1
#
_entry.id   AF-A0A087A232-F1
#
_cell.length_a   1.000
_cell.length_b   1.000
_cell.length_c   1.000
_cell.angle_alpha   90.00
_cell.angle_beta   90.00
_cell.angle_gamma   90.00
#
_symmetry.space_group_name_H-M   'P 1'
#
loop_
_entity.id
_entity.type
_entity.pdbx_description
1 polymer ?
#
loop_
_entity_poly.entity_id
_entity_poly.type
_entity_poly.pdbx_seq_one_letter_code
_entity_poly.pdbx_strand_id
1 'polypeptide(L)'
;MAQKATTSVDKPKEQPASDAKHEIDPRRKAALDNALAQVEKNFGKGSAMRLGDRPEQNVEVIPTGSLALDMALGIGGLPKGRIVEIYGPESSGKTTLALHVVANAQKAGGVAAFIDAEHALDPVYARKLGVDTDSLIVSQPDNGEQALEIADMLIRSGALDVIVVDSVAALVPKAEIEGDMGDSHVGLQARLMSQALRKMTGALAQAGTTAIFINQLREKIGVFFGSPETTTGGKALKFYSSVRLDIRRIQTIKNGEEAVGNRTRVKVVKNKMAPPFKSAEFDMLYGEGISREGSVIDMAIQVGVVKKSGSWFTYGEDQLGQGREKVRQFLKDNPAVTEEIENKVKEKFGLIKPTDQFAEDDATKQASEADANTEDVSVTSANAGAGAKSATASKSGKSAAAASASSSASATAKSGTKA
;
A
#
# COMPACT_ATOMS: atom_id res chain seq x y z
N MET A 1 40.75 9.52 66.76
CA MET A 1 40.86 8.04 66.77
C MET A 1 39.79 7.49 65.86
N ALA A 2 40.21 6.86 64.77
CA ALA A 2 39.36 6.30 63.74
C ALA A 2 38.78 4.95 64.19
N GLN A 3 37.53 4.66 63.86
CA GLN A 3 37.08 3.29 63.61
C GLN A 3 36.00 3.28 62.53
N LYS A 4 36.27 2.44 61.52
CA LYS A 4 35.54 2.22 60.28
C LYS A 4 34.20 1.55 60.55
N ALA A 5 33.14 2.03 59.90
CA ALA A 5 31.95 1.23 59.63
C ALA A 5 31.97 0.82 58.15
N THR A 6 32.33 -0.44 57.88
CA THR A 6 32.24 -1.09 56.58
C THR A 6 30.85 -1.66 56.39
N THR A 7 30.01 -0.99 55.58
CA THR A 7 28.80 -1.58 55.02
C THR A 7 29.13 -2.14 53.63
N SER A 8 29.27 -3.46 53.56
CA SER A 8 29.36 -4.21 52.31
C SER A 8 28.02 -4.14 51.57
N VAL A 9 28.02 -3.50 50.41
CA VAL A 9 26.90 -3.50 49.47
C VAL A 9 26.85 -4.86 48.79
N ASP A 10 25.88 -5.68 49.18
CA ASP A 10 25.56 -6.93 48.47
C ASP A 10 24.95 -6.58 47.11
N LYS A 11 25.65 -6.94 46.03
CA LYS A 11 25.11 -6.83 44.66
C LYS A 11 23.96 -7.84 44.49
N PRO A 12 22.83 -7.47 43.88
CA PRO A 12 21.82 -8.45 43.50
C PRO A 12 22.44 -9.43 42.50
N LYS A 13 22.37 -10.73 42.79
CA LYS A 13 22.77 -11.79 41.86
C LYS A 13 21.92 -11.69 40.59
N GLU A 14 22.58 -11.37 39.49
CA GLU A 14 22.08 -11.47 38.13
C GLU A 14 21.69 -12.94 37.87
N GLN A 15 20.39 -13.21 37.76
CA GLN A 15 19.91 -14.53 37.32
C GLN A 15 20.02 -14.59 35.80
N PRO A 16 20.67 -15.61 35.21
CA PRO A 16 20.72 -15.74 33.76
C PRO A 16 19.32 -16.06 33.23
N ALA A 17 18.89 -15.31 32.21
CA ALA A 17 17.67 -15.56 31.47
C ALA A 17 17.71 -17.00 30.92
N SER A 18 16.75 -17.82 31.34
CA SER A 18 16.63 -19.20 30.88
C SER A 18 15.85 -19.24 29.56
N ASP A 19 16.50 -19.74 28.51
CA ASP A 19 15.85 -20.29 27.31
C ASP A 19 15.18 -21.64 27.67
N ALA A 20 14.25 -21.61 28.64
CA ALA A 20 13.40 -22.75 28.95
C ALA A 20 12.25 -22.75 27.95
N LYS A 21 12.30 -23.62 26.94
CA LYS A 21 11.12 -23.94 26.12
C LYS A 21 9.97 -24.27 27.06
N HIS A 22 8.87 -23.52 26.96
CA HIS A 22 7.72 -23.65 27.84
C HIS A 22 7.03 -25.01 27.60
N GLU A 23 7.47 -26.04 28.33
CA GLU A 23 6.99 -27.41 28.15
C GLU A 23 5.68 -27.60 28.93
N ILE A 24 4.58 -27.74 28.18
CA ILE A 24 3.23 -27.89 28.73
C ILE A 24 3.04 -29.36 29.17
N ASP A 25 2.48 -29.58 30.37
CA ASP A 25 2.09 -30.91 30.87
C ASP A 25 1.30 -31.70 29.78
N PRO A 26 1.63 -32.97 29.51
CA PRO A 26 1.00 -33.77 28.46
C PRO A 26 -0.54 -33.82 28.52
N ARG A 27 -1.12 -33.82 29.73
CA ARG A 27 -2.58 -33.80 29.91
C ARG A 27 -3.18 -32.45 29.53
N ARG A 28 -2.50 -31.36 29.88
CA ARG A 28 -2.91 -30.00 29.50
C ARG A 28 -2.76 -29.78 28.00
N LYS A 29 -1.72 -30.34 27.37
CA LYS A 29 -1.52 -30.31 25.93
C LYS A 29 -2.66 -31.02 25.19
N ALA A 30 -3.02 -32.24 25.59
CA ALA A 30 -4.14 -32.98 25.00
C ALA A 30 -5.48 -32.24 25.16
N ALA A 31 -5.75 -31.66 26.34
CA ALA A 31 -6.94 -30.86 26.56
C ALA A 31 -6.97 -29.59 25.69
N LEU A 32 -5.82 -28.93 25.53
CA LEU A 32 -5.67 -27.76 24.68
C LEU A 32 -5.87 -28.11 23.19
N ASP A 33 -5.27 -29.18 22.70
CA ASP A 33 -5.38 -29.59 21.30
C ASP A 33 -6.83 -30.00 20.96
N ASN A 34 -7.53 -30.66 21.88
CA ASN A 34 -8.98 -30.93 21.76
C ASN A 34 -9.82 -29.66 21.73
N ALA A 35 -9.51 -28.69 22.60
CA ALA A 35 -10.20 -27.39 22.61
C ALA A 35 -9.95 -26.62 21.31
N LEU A 36 -8.72 -26.62 20.78
CA LEU A 36 -8.38 -26.02 19.50
C LEU A 36 -9.13 -26.68 18.34
N ALA A 37 -9.18 -28.01 18.30
CA ALA A 37 -9.94 -28.75 17.28
C ALA A 37 -11.45 -28.44 17.35
N GLN A 38 -12.01 -28.30 18.57
CA GLN A 38 -13.40 -27.93 18.75
C GLN A 38 -13.67 -26.48 18.31
N VAL A 39 -12.75 -25.56 18.57
CA VAL A 39 -12.82 -24.17 18.11
C VAL A 39 -12.75 -24.13 16.58
N GLU A 40 -11.83 -24.86 15.96
CA GLU A 40 -11.71 -24.94 14.50
C GLU A 40 -12.97 -25.52 13.85
N LYS A 41 -13.56 -26.57 14.45
CA LYS A 41 -14.81 -27.17 13.99
C LYS A 41 -16.00 -26.21 14.09
N ASN A 42 -16.07 -25.41 15.15
CA ASN A 42 -17.20 -24.51 15.40
C ASN A 42 -17.09 -23.17 14.67
N PHE A 43 -15.86 -22.66 14.47
CA PHE A 43 -15.61 -21.29 14.00
C PHE A 43 -14.75 -21.23 12.72
N GLY A 44 -14.40 -22.38 12.14
CA GLY A 44 -13.66 -22.50 10.90
C GLY A 44 -12.14 -22.59 11.08
N LYS A 45 -11.46 -22.98 10.00
CA LYS A 45 -9.99 -23.07 9.94
C LYS A 45 -9.35 -21.73 10.28
N GLY A 46 -8.36 -21.73 11.18
CA GLY A 46 -7.62 -20.53 11.57
C GLY A 46 -8.27 -19.66 12.65
N SER A 47 -9.41 -20.08 13.23
CA SER A 47 -10.09 -19.38 14.32
C SER A 47 -9.30 -19.35 15.63
N ALA A 48 -8.48 -20.36 15.91
CA ALA A 48 -7.48 -20.35 16.97
C ALA A 48 -6.23 -21.13 16.52
N MET A 49 -5.08 -20.47 16.50
CA MET A 49 -3.79 -21.06 16.11
C MET A 49 -2.69 -20.52 17.01
N ARG A 50 -1.60 -21.26 17.15
CA ARG A 50 -0.41 -20.74 17.85
C ARG A 50 0.24 -19.67 16.97
N LEU A 51 0.79 -18.64 17.60
CA LEU A 51 1.36 -17.50 16.87
C LEU A 51 2.52 -17.92 15.95
N GLY A 52 3.32 -18.92 16.37
CA GLY A 52 4.43 -19.47 15.59
C GLY A 52 4.04 -20.49 14.51
N ASP A 53 2.78 -20.95 14.50
CA ASP A 53 2.26 -21.84 13.44
C ASP A 53 1.74 -21.03 12.24
N ARG A 54 1.75 -19.70 12.33
CA ARG A 54 1.50 -18.83 11.20
C ARG A 54 2.74 -18.88 10.29
N PRO A 55 2.61 -19.16 8.98
CA PRO A 55 3.69 -18.82 8.06
C PRO A 55 4.06 -17.35 8.29
N GLU A 56 5.35 -16.99 8.24
CA GLU A 56 5.80 -15.60 8.32
C GLU A 56 4.89 -14.76 7.42
N GLN A 57 3.99 -13.98 8.01
CA GLN A 57 3.08 -13.16 7.24
C GLN A 57 3.89 -11.98 6.74
N ASN A 58 4.51 -12.14 5.58
CA ASN A 58 4.93 -11.03 4.76
C ASN A 58 3.67 -10.19 4.54
N VAL A 59 3.64 -9.03 5.20
CA VAL A 59 2.52 -8.10 5.09
C VAL A 59 2.50 -7.65 3.63
N GLU A 60 1.45 -8.04 2.90
CA GLU A 60 1.23 -7.49 1.57
C GLU A 60 0.96 -6.00 1.66
N VAL A 61 1.53 -5.23 0.73
CA VAL A 61 1.45 -3.78 0.72
C VAL A 61 1.06 -3.22 -0.64
N ILE A 62 0.47 -2.04 -0.64
CA ILE A 62 0.22 -1.22 -1.82
C ILE A 62 1.19 -0.03 -1.79
N PRO A 63 2.07 0.14 -2.79
CA PRO A 63 2.99 1.27 -2.85
C PRO A 63 2.27 2.62 -2.82
N THR A 64 2.82 3.61 -2.12
CA THR A 64 2.20 4.94 -1.99
C THR A 64 2.42 5.84 -3.20
N GLY A 65 3.37 5.50 -4.07
CA GLY A 65 3.83 6.34 -5.17
C GLY A 65 4.96 7.30 -4.75
N SER A 66 5.29 7.37 -3.46
CA SER A 66 6.49 8.04 -2.97
C SER A 66 7.44 7.04 -2.34
N LEU A 67 8.61 6.85 -2.96
CA LEU A 67 9.67 5.98 -2.42
C LEU A 67 10.07 6.39 -0.99
N ALA A 68 10.14 7.70 -0.73
CA ALA A 68 10.46 8.22 0.59
C ALA A 68 9.41 7.82 1.63
N LEU A 69 8.12 7.86 1.27
CA LEU A 69 7.03 7.45 2.16
C LEU A 69 6.99 5.94 2.37
N ASP A 70 7.19 5.15 1.32
CA ASP A 70 7.27 3.69 1.40
C ASP A 70 8.40 3.24 2.36
N MET A 71 9.53 3.94 2.33
CA MET A 71 10.64 3.74 3.25
C MET A 71 10.32 4.21 4.68
N ALA A 72 9.66 5.36 4.84
CA ALA A 72 9.23 5.84 6.14
C ALA A 72 8.18 4.92 6.80
N LEU A 73 7.37 4.23 6.00
CA LEU A 73 6.42 3.21 6.47
C LEU A 73 7.12 1.93 6.95
N GLY A 74 8.34 1.66 6.47
CA GLY A 74 9.19 0.54 6.90
C GLY A 74 8.79 -0.84 6.37
N ILE A 75 7.61 -0.94 5.76
CA ILE A 75 7.10 -2.16 5.10
C ILE A 75 6.97 -1.98 3.58
N GLY A 76 7.42 -0.84 3.03
CA GLY A 76 7.41 -0.59 1.59
C GLY A 76 6.08 -0.12 0.99
N GLY A 77 5.07 0.17 1.82
CA GLY A 77 3.78 0.69 1.36
C GLY A 77 2.68 0.65 2.42
N LEU A 78 1.44 0.85 1.99
CA LEU A 78 0.26 0.73 2.86
C LEU A 78 -0.16 -0.74 3.01
N PRO A 79 -0.42 -1.22 4.23
CA PRO A 79 -0.71 -2.63 4.47
C PRO A 79 -2.10 -3.04 3.97
N LYS A 80 -2.16 -4.14 3.20
CA LYS A 80 -3.42 -4.79 2.80
C LYS A 80 -4.21 -5.30 3.99
N GLY A 81 -5.54 -5.31 3.83
CA GLY A 81 -6.49 -5.76 4.84
C GLY A 81 -6.60 -4.87 6.09
N ARG A 82 -6.13 -3.63 6.01
CA ARG A 82 -6.06 -2.70 7.16
C ARG A 82 -6.69 -1.34 6.85
N ILE A 83 -6.98 -0.63 7.93
CA ILE A 83 -7.46 0.76 7.90
C ILE A 83 -6.25 1.70 7.97
N VAL A 84 -6.22 2.69 7.09
CA VAL A 84 -5.25 3.79 7.03
C VAL A 84 -6.02 5.11 7.14
N GLU A 85 -5.53 6.04 7.95
CA GLU A 85 -6.05 7.41 7.98
C GLU A 85 -5.02 8.38 7.41
N ILE A 86 -5.42 9.18 6.42
CA ILE A 86 -4.62 10.26 5.87
C ILE A 86 -5.29 11.57 6.26
N TYR A 87 -4.63 12.38 7.07
CA TYR A 87 -5.20 13.63 7.55
C TYR A 87 -4.21 14.79 7.46
N GLY A 88 -4.73 16.01 7.41
CA GLY A 88 -3.92 17.21 7.30
C GLY A 88 -4.73 18.42 6.84
N PRO A 89 -4.07 19.59 6.70
CA PRO A 89 -4.70 20.80 6.23
C PRO A 89 -5.36 20.65 4.85
N GLU A 90 -6.21 21.59 4.48
CA GLU A 90 -6.70 21.72 3.11
C GLU A 90 -5.52 21.89 2.13
N SER A 91 -5.69 21.39 0.91
CA SER A 91 -4.67 21.48 -0.15
C SER A 91 -3.29 20.92 0.22
N SER A 92 -3.21 20.03 1.23
CA SER A 92 -1.95 19.38 1.62
C SER A 92 -1.58 18.17 0.75
N GLY A 93 -2.49 17.70 -0.12
CA GLY A 93 -2.27 16.57 -1.01
C GLY A 93 -2.85 15.24 -0.52
N LYS A 94 -3.83 15.25 0.40
CA LYS A 94 -4.50 14.04 0.94
C LYS A 94 -5.10 13.18 -0.18
N THR A 95 -5.97 13.76 -0.99
CA THR A 95 -6.64 13.10 -2.12
C THR A 95 -5.65 12.68 -3.19
N THR A 96 -4.67 13.54 -3.53
CA THR A 96 -3.58 13.19 -4.46
C THR A 96 -2.82 11.94 -4.00
N LEU A 97 -2.43 11.86 -2.72
CA LEU A 97 -1.75 10.69 -2.17
C LEU A 97 -2.63 9.44 -2.25
N ALA A 98 -3.92 9.55 -1.92
CA ALA A 98 -4.85 8.43 -2.03
C ALA A 98 -5.03 7.96 -3.49
N LEU A 99 -5.11 8.88 -4.45
CA LEU A 99 -5.21 8.56 -5.87
C LEU A 99 -3.95 7.88 -6.40
N HIS A 100 -2.75 8.23 -5.91
CA HIS A 100 -1.54 7.47 -6.25
C HIS A 100 -1.57 6.04 -5.72
N VAL A 101 -2.10 5.82 -4.51
CA VAL A 101 -2.28 4.45 -3.99
C VAL A 101 -3.27 3.68 -4.86
N VAL A 102 -4.38 4.31 -5.26
CA VAL A 102 -5.36 3.73 -6.19
C VAL A 102 -4.72 3.36 -7.53
N ALA A 103 -3.98 4.29 -8.14
CA ALA A 103 -3.29 4.05 -9.41
C ALA A 103 -2.29 2.89 -9.30
N ASN A 104 -1.53 2.79 -8.20
CA ASN A 104 -0.59 1.70 -7.97
C ASN A 104 -1.30 0.35 -7.74
N ALA A 105 -2.44 0.35 -7.04
CA ALA A 105 -3.25 -0.86 -6.87
C ALA A 105 -3.79 -1.36 -8.22
N GLN A 106 -4.35 -0.46 -9.04
CA GLN A 106 -4.84 -0.80 -10.38
C GLN A 106 -3.72 -1.27 -11.31
N LYS A 107 -2.56 -0.63 -11.26
CA LYS A 107 -1.37 -1.05 -12.04
C LYS A 107 -0.91 -2.47 -11.67
N ALA A 108 -1.12 -2.90 -10.44
CA ALA A 108 -0.87 -4.26 -9.99
C ALA A 108 -1.98 -5.26 -10.36
N GLY A 109 -3.00 -4.83 -11.13
CA GLY A 109 -4.15 -5.64 -11.52
C GLY A 109 -5.27 -5.70 -10.47
N GLY A 110 -5.17 -4.89 -9.41
CA GLY A 110 -6.16 -4.85 -8.33
C GLY A 110 -7.37 -3.97 -8.64
N VAL A 111 -8.46 -4.16 -7.89
CA VAL A 111 -9.68 -3.37 -8.04
C VAL A 111 -9.77 -2.29 -6.97
N ALA A 112 -10.16 -1.08 -7.38
CA ALA A 112 -10.26 0.07 -6.49
C ALA A 112 -11.68 0.65 -6.45
N ALA A 113 -12.07 1.16 -5.29
CA ALA A 113 -13.29 1.93 -5.10
C ALA A 113 -13.02 3.27 -4.41
N PHE A 114 -13.84 4.28 -4.72
CA PHE A 114 -13.75 5.62 -4.18
C PHE A 114 -15.14 6.10 -3.74
N ILE A 115 -15.28 6.35 -2.44
CA ILE A 115 -16.48 6.94 -1.84
C ILE A 115 -16.23 8.45 -1.72
N ASP A 116 -16.76 9.20 -2.69
CA ASP A 116 -16.60 10.65 -2.81
C ASP A 116 -17.76 11.35 -2.08
N ALA A 117 -17.65 11.44 -0.76
CA ALA A 117 -18.59 12.17 0.08
C ALA A 117 -18.40 13.69 0.02
N GLU A 118 -17.23 14.18 -0.42
CA GLU A 118 -16.99 15.62 -0.67
C GLU A 118 -17.51 16.09 -2.04
N HIS A 119 -17.94 15.18 -2.93
CA HIS A 119 -18.35 15.46 -4.31
C HIS A 119 -17.31 16.29 -5.09
N ALA A 120 -16.02 16.02 -4.83
CA ALA A 120 -14.91 16.85 -5.28
C ALA A 120 -13.89 16.09 -6.15
N LEU A 121 -14.15 14.81 -6.45
CA LEU A 121 -13.26 14.01 -7.28
C LEU A 121 -13.29 14.50 -8.75
N ASP A 122 -12.14 14.94 -9.26
CA ASP A 122 -11.95 15.28 -10.68
C ASP A 122 -11.42 14.07 -11.46
N PRO A 123 -12.22 13.48 -12.39
CA PRO A 123 -11.79 12.35 -13.20
C PRO A 123 -10.61 12.67 -14.13
N VAL A 124 -10.51 13.92 -14.62
CA VAL A 124 -9.42 14.34 -15.50
C VAL A 124 -8.11 14.36 -14.73
N TYR A 125 -8.13 14.92 -13.52
CA TYR A 125 -6.97 14.90 -12.64
C TYR A 125 -6.60 13.48 -12.22
N ALA A 126 -7.56 12.65 -11.81
CA ALA A 126 -7.31 11.25 -11.46
C ALA A 126 -6.62 10.48 -12.60
N ARG A 127 -7.10 10.63 -13.84
CA ARG A 127 -6.49 10.00 -15.03
C ARG A 127 -5.05 10.45 -15.26
N LYS A 128 -4.75 11.74 -15.03
CA LYS A 128 -3.36 12.26 -15.10
C LYS A 128 -2.44 11.65 -14.05
N LEU A 129 -2.97 11.28 -12.88
CA LEU A 129 -2.22 10.57 -11.83
C LEU A 129 -2.02 9.08 -12.11
N GLY A 130 -2.53 8.58 -13.24
CA GLY A 130 -2.41 7.17 -13.63
C GLY A 130 -3.54 6.28 -13.09
N VAL A 131 -4.62 6.86 -12.58
CA VAL A 131 -5.83 6.10 -12.22
C VAL A 131 -6.54 5.68 -13.49
N ASP A 132 -6.88 4.39 -13.60
CA ASP A 132 -7.80 3.91 -14.61
C ASP A 132 -9.23 4.26 -14.16
N THR A 133 -9.70 5.42 -14.62
CA THR A 133 -11.02 5.93 -14.24
C THR A 133 -12.17 5.15 -14.87
N ASP A 134 -11.91 4.34 -15.90
CA ASP A 134 -12.95 3.57 -16.58
C ASP A 134 -13.29 2.30 -15.78
N SER A 135 -12.34 1.78 -15.01
CA SER A 135 -12.55 0.67 -14.06
C SER A 135 -12.73 1.09 -12.60
N LEU A 136 -12.48 2.36 -12.25
CA LEU A 136 -12.64 2.86 -10.88
C LEU A 136 -14.12 2.88 -10.48
N ILE A 137 -14.45 2.15 -9.40
CA ILE A 137 -15.79 2.17 -8.82
C ILE A 137 -15.93 3.46 -8.01
N VAL A 138 -16.85 4.35 -8.40
CA VAL A 138 -17.12 5.60 -7.68
C VAL A 138 -18.52 5.59 -7.10
N SER A 139 -18.65 6.00 -5.84
CA SER A 139 -19.94 6.24 -5.18
C SER A 139 -19.98 7.63 -4.61
N GLN A 140 -21.07 8.36 -4.89
CA GLN A 140 -21.37 9.67 -4.33
C GLN A 140 -22.62 9.56 -3.45
N PRO A 141 -22.45 9.22 -2.16
CA PRO A 141 -23.56 8.95 -1.26
C PRO A 141 -24.22 10.24 -0.75
N ASP A 142 -25.51 10.15 -0.43
CA ASP A 142 -26.32 11.24 0.13
C ASP A 142 -26.05 11.47 1.62
N ASN A 143 -25.63 10.44 2.36
CA ASN A 143 -25.37 10.51 3.80
C ASN A 143 -24.27 9.53 4.27
N GLY A 144 -23.79 9.74 5.49
CA GLY A 144 -22.70 8.97 6.09
C GLY A 144 -23.03 7.49 6.32
N GLU A 145 -24.27 7.16 6.70
CA GLU A 145 -24.71 5.75 6.84
C GLU A 145 -24.61 5.01 5.51
N GLN A 146 -25.20 5.57 4.46
CA GLN A 146 -25.19 5.01 3.11
C GLN A 146 -23.75 4.84 2.59
N ALA A 147 -22.90 5.85 2.78
CA ALA A 147 -21.49 5.79 2.40
C ALA A 147 -20.76 4.59 3.02
N LEU A 148 -20.96 4.37 4.32
CA LEU A 148 -20.29 3.31 5.08
C LEU A 148 -20.91 1.93 4.80
N GLU A 149 -22.21 1.85 4.52
CA GLU A 149 -22.89 0.62 4.10
C GLU A 149 -22.43 0.17 2.71
N ILE A 150 -22.35 1.10 1.74
CA ILE A 150 -21.80 0.81 0.40
C ILE A 150 -20.36 0.31 0.54
N ALA A 151 -19.53 0.98 1.35
CA ALA A 151 -18.16 0.55 1.60
C ALA A 151 -18.10 -0.87 2.20
N ASP A 152 -18.90 -1.18 3.23
CA ASP A 152 -18.94 -2.52 3.86
C ASP A 152 -19.40 -3.60 2.87
N MET A 153 -20.41 -3.33 2.04
CA MET A 153 -20.87 -4.25 1.00
C MET A 153 -19.77 -4.56 -0.03
N LEU A 154 -19.08 -3.52 -0.51
CA LEU A 154 -18.01 -3.67 -1.48
C LEU A 154 -16.82 -4.44 -0.88
N ILE A 155 -16.44 -4.18 0.37
CA ILE A 155 -15.38 -4.93 1.07
C ILE A 155 -15.76 -6.41 1.20
N ARG A 156 -17.00 -6.71 1.61
CA ARG A 156 -17.47 -8.10 1.79
C ARG A 156 -17.57 -8.90 0.51
N SER A 157 -17.59 -8.25 -0.65
CA SER A 157 -17.50 -8.95 -1.94
C SER A 157 -16.17 -9.70 -2.12
N GLY A 158 -15.12 -9.28 -1.39
CA GLY A 158 -13.77 -9.85 -1.52
C GLY A 158 -13.05 -9.45 -2.81
N ALA A 159 -13.65 -8.60 -3.65
CA ALA A 159 -13.11 -8.21 -4.95
C ALA A 159 -12.21 -6.97 -4.93
N LEU A 160 -12.21 -6.19 -3.84
CA LEU A 160 -11.46 -4.93 -3.75
C LEU A 160 -10.10 -5.09 -3.09
N ASP A 161 -9.07 -4.47 -3.68
CA ASP A 161 -7.75 -4.30 -3.07
C ASP A 161 -7.67 -3.02 -2.25
N VAL A 162 -8.32 -1.95 -2.69
CA VAL A 162 -8.32 -0.66 -2.01
C VAL A 162 -9.68 0.05 -2.10
N ILE A 163 -10.08 0.67 -1.00
CA ILE A 163 -11.24 1.58 -0.96
C ILE A 163 -10.83 2.88 -0.28
N VAL A 164 -11.12 4.02 -0.92
CA VAL A 164 -10.89 5.35 -0.38
C VAL A 164 -12.23 5.96 0.05
N VAL A 165 -12.25 6.61 1.21
CA VAL A 165 -13.39 7.41 1.70
C VAL A 165 -12.93 8.85 1.84
N ASP A 166 -13.40 9.71 0.94
CA ASP A 166 -13.07 11.14 0.88
C ASP A 166 -14.33 12.00 1.11
N SER A 167 -14.57 12.52 2.30
CA SER A 167 -13.77 12.41 3.52
C SER A 167 -14.63 12.11 4.74
N VAL A 168 -14.00 11.71 5.85
CA VAL A 168 -14.69 11.46 7.12
C VAL A 168 -15.49 12.67 7.59
N ALA A 169 -15.01 13.88 7.31
CA ALA A 169 -15.69 15.10 7.70
C ALA A 169 -17.04 15.26 6.99
N ALA A 170 -17.16 14.74 5.77
CA ALA A 170 -18.37 14.77 4.95
C ALA A 170 -19.32 13.58 5.18
N LEU A 171 -18.97 12.63 6.06
CA LEU A 171 -19.87 11.55 6.47
C LEU A 171 -20.91 12.08 7.47
N VAL A 172 -21.82 12.92 6.98
CA VAL A 172 -22.87 13.55 7.79
C VAL A 172 -24.01 12.54 8.00
N PRO A 173 -24.40 12.26 9.25
CA PRO A 173 -25.51 11.34 9.53
C PRO A 173 -26.82 11.81 8.91
N LYS A 174 -27.66 10.87 8.48
CA LYS A 174 -28.98 11.17 7.88
C LYS A 174 -29.84 12.11 8.74
N ALA A 175 -29.88 11.88 10.05
CA ALA A 175 -30.67 12.70 10.97
C ALA A 175 -30.18 14.16 11.07
N GLU A 176 -28.90 14.42 10.77
CA GLU A 176 -28.34 15.78 10.74
C GLU A 176 -28.64 16.47 9.40
N ILE A 177 -28.75 15.71 8.30
CA ILE A 177 -29.14 16.23 6.98
C ILE A 177 -30.63 16.58 6.92
N GLU A 178 -31.48 15.75 7.53
CA GLU A 178 -32.94 15.96 7.59
C GLU A 178 -33.37 16.95 8.68
N GLY A 179 -32.49 17.27 9.63
CA GLY A 179 -32.73 18.22 10.71
C GLY A 179 -32.65 19.68 10.28
N ASP A 180 -33.15 20.57 11.13
CA ASP A 180 -33.10 22.01 10.85
C ASP A 180 -31.71 22.59 11.21
N MET A 181 -31.32 23.67 10.53
CA MET A 181 -30.07 24.37 10.84
C MET A 181 -30.09 24.90 12.29
N GLY A 182 -29.19 24.37 13.11
CA GLY A 182 -29.08 24.73 14.54
C GLY A 182 -29.53 23.62 15.48
N ASP A 183 -30.10 22.52 14.95
CA ASP A 183 -30.40 21.34 15.74
C ASP A 183 -29.14 20.70 16.32
N SER A 184 -29.25 20.24 17.57
CA SER A 184 -28.12 19.70 18.31
C SER A 184 -27.99 18.19 18.12
N HIS A 185 -27.09 17.77 17.23
CA HIS A 185 -26.77 16.36 16.99
C HIS A 185 -25.42 15.97 17.61
N VAL A 186 -25.29 16.12 18.93
CA VAL A 186 -23.99 15.93 19.62
C VAL A 186 -23.46 14.50 19.46
N GLY A 187 -22.34 14.37 18.75
CA GLY A 187 -21.56 13.13 18.67
C GLY A 187 -22.17 12.04 17.79
N LEU A 188 -23.17 12.35 16.97
CA LEU A 188 -23.82 11.37 16.10
C LEU A 188 -22.84 10.75 15.09
N GLN A 189 -22.06 11.59 14.40
CA GLN A 189 -21.00 11.14 13.49
C GLN A 189 -19.97 10.23 14.17
N ALA A 190 -19.55 10.55 15.40
CA ALA A 190 -18.58 9.74 16.13
C ALA A 190 -19.12 8.35 16.49
N ARG A 191 -20.42 8.24 16.79
CA ARG A 191 -21.10 6.97 17.05
C ARG A 191 -21.23 6.14 15.78
N LEU A 192 -21.64 6.77 14.67
CA LEU A 192 -21.70 6.15 13.35
C LEU A 192 -20.34 5.54 12.96
N MET A 193 -19.27 6.33 13.02
CA MET A 193 -17.90 5.86 12.73
C MET A 193 -17.48 4.70 13.64
N SER A 194 -17.79 4.78 14.93
CA SER A 194 -17.46 3.70 15.88
C SER A 194 -18.15 2.38 15.55
N GLN A 195 -19.40 2.45 15.09
CA GLN A 195 -20.19 1.28 14.70
C GLN A 195 -19.69 0.70 13.37
N ALA A 196 -19.48 1.56 12.36
CA ALA A 196 -19.01 1.13 11.05
C ALA A 196 -17.62 0.48 11.11
N LEU A 197 -16.64 1.14 11.75
CA LEU A 197 -15.28 0.60 11.87
C LEU A 197 -15.25 -0.74 12.62
N ARG A 198 -16.12 -0.93 13.62
CA ARG A 198 -16.25 -2.21 14.33
C ARG A 198 -16.72 -3.33 13.41
N LYS A 199 -17.65 -3.05 12.49
CA LYS A 199 -18.16 -4.03 11.51
C LYS A 199 -17.16 -4.32 10.39
N MET A 200 -16.52 -3.27 9.87
CA MET A 200 -15.65 -3.35 8.69
C MET A 200 -14.28 -3.96 8.98
N THR A 201 -13.72 -3.78 10.18
CA THR A 201 -12.33 -4.19 10.48
C THR A 201 -12.08 -5.68 10.23
N GLY A 202 -13.03 -6.54 10.62
CA GLY A 202 -12.92 -7.99 10.36
C GLY A 202 -13.03 -8.32 8.87
N ALA A 203 -13.96 -7.67 8.17
CA ALA A 203 -14.17 -7.88 6.74
C ALA A 203 -12.97 -7.44 5.91
N LEU A 204 -12.36 -6.30 6.23
CA LEU A 204 -11.14 -5.80 5.58
C LEU A 204 -9.99 -6.81 5.71
N ALA A 205 -9.76 -7.33 6.92
CA ALA A 205 -8.69 -8.30 7.16
C ALA A 205 -8.90 -9.62 6.41
N GLN A 206 -10.15 -10.08 6.28
CA GLN A 206 -10.49 -11.30 5.54
C GLN A 206 -10.41 -11.12 4.03
N ALA A 207 -10.83 -9.96 3.51
CA ALA A 207 -10.82 -9.65 2.09
C ALA A 207 -9.44 -9.20 1.57
N GLY A 208 -8.52 -8.79 2.45
CA GLY A 208 -7.25 -8.18 2.04
C GLY A 208 -7.40 -6.73 1.54
N THR A 209 -8.59 -6.13 1.63
CA THR A 209 -8.84 -4.76 1.18
C THR A 209 -8.21 -3.73 2.11
N THR A 210 -7.48 -2.76 1.56
CA THR A 210 -6.98 -1.57 2.28
C THR A 210 -8.06 -0.49 2.30
N ALA A 211 -8.49 -0.04 3.47
CA ALA A 211 -9.42 1.09 3.59
C ALA A 211 -8.66 2.37 3.96
N ILE A 212 -8.69 3.37 3.08
CA ILE A 212 -8.09 4.67 3.29
C ILE A 212 -9.19 5.67 3.63
N PHE A 213 -9.12 6.24 4.83
CA PHE A 213 -9.99 7.34 5.24
C PHE A 213 -9.22 8.65 5.12
N ILE A 214 -9.70 9.56 4.28
CA ILE A 214 -9.22 10.93 4.25
C ILE A 214 -9.94 11.72 5.33
N ASN A 215 -9.20 12.54 6.06
CA ASN A 215 -9.76 13.33 7.16
C ASN A 215 -9.19 14.74 7.18
N GLN A 216 -9.97 15.66 7.70
CA GLN A 216 -9.61 17.06 7.86
C GLN A 216 -9.17 17.34 9.30
N LEU A 217 -8.34 18.37 9.46
CA LEU A 217 -8.01 18.93 10.76
C LEU A 217 -9.13 19.89 11.22
N ARG A 218 -9.39 19.87 12.53
CA ARG A 218 -10.22 20.82 13.27
C ARG A 218 -9.47 21.22 14.53
N GLU A 219 -9.81 22.36 15.10
CA GLU A 219 -9.25 22.81 16.37
C GLU A 219 -10.23 22.51 17.51
N LYS A 220 -9.71 21.97 18.61
CA LYS A 220 -10.48 21.77 19.83
C LYS A 220 -10.45 23.05 20.66
N ILE A 221 -11.62 23.67 20.81
CA ILE A 221 -11.80 24.86 21.66
C ILE A 221 -11.43 24.52 23.12
N GLY A 222 -10.72 25.43 23.79
CA GLY A 222 -10.38 25.32 25.21
C GLY A 222 -9.13 24.51 25.53
N VAL A 223 -8.27 24.22 24.55
CA VAL A 223 -6.95 23.60 24.77
C VAL A 223 -5.89 24.70 24.94
N PHE A 224 -5.42 24.92 26.16
CA PHE A 224 -4.38 25.91 26.48
C PHE A 224 -2.95 25.33 26.52
N PHE A 225 -2.80 24.00 26.48
CA PHE A 225 -1.52 23.31 26.51
C PHE A 225 -1.49 22.15 25.50
N GLY A 226 -0.41 22.05 24.73
CA GLY A 226 -0.26 21.06 23.65
C GLY A 226 -0.84 21.53 22.31
N SER A 227 -0.98 20.61 21.35
CA SER A 227 -1.59 20.93 20.05
C SER A 227 -3.13 20.91 20.16
N PRO A 228 -3.83 21.97 19.70
CA PRO A 228 -5.29 22.00 19.65
C PRO A 228 -5.86 21.16 18.50
N GLU A 229 -5.03 20.68 17.57
CA GLU A 229 -5.48 19.97 16.38
C GLU A 229 -6.09 18.60 16.70
N THR A 230 -7.24 18.31 16.10
CA THR A 230 -7.92 17.03 16.12
C THR A 230 -8.49 16.68 14.74
N THR A 231 -8.85 15.41 14.55
CA THR A 231 -9.54 14.92 13.35
C THR A 231 -11.03 14.73 13.62
N THR A 232 -11.84 14.75 12.56
CA THR A 232 -13.30 14.54 12.63
C THR A 232 -13.66 13.06 12.81
N GLY A 233 -14.94 12.75 13.09
CA GLY A 233 -15.41 11.36 13.25
C GLY A 233 -15.09 10.72 14.62
N GLY A 234 -14.70 11.51 15.61
CA GLY A 234 -14.40 11.04 16.96
C GLY A 234 -13.05 10.31 17.09
N LYS A 235 -12.90 9.48 18.13
CA LYS A 235 -11.63 8.78 18.41
C LYS A 235 -11.50 7.41 17.77
N ALA A 236 -12.60 6.80 17.29
CA ALA A 236 -12.62 5.42 16.83
C ALA A 236 -11.60 5.18 15.71
N LEU A 237 -11.60 6.03 14.68
CA LEU A 237 -10.66 5.91 13.56
C LEU A 237 -9.21 5.91 14.04
N LYS A 238 -8.86 6.78 15.00
CA LYS A 238 -7.51 6.81 15.59
C LYS A 238 -7.08 5.47 16.19
N PHE A 239 -8.00 4.68 16.75
CA PHE A 239 -7.71 3.38 17.35
C PHE A 239 -7.69 2.23 16.32
N TYR A 240 -8.66 2.23 15.41
CA TYR A 240 -8.80 1.20 14.38
C TYR A 240 -7.71 1.29 13.30
N SER A 241 -7.29 2.49 12.90
CA SER A 241 -6.24 2.67 11.91
C SER A 241 -4.94 1.96 12.31
N SER A 242 -4.39 1.16 11.41
CA SER A 242 -3.06 0.54 11.57
C SER A 242 -1.96 1.55 11.24
N VAL A 243 -2.22 2.42 10.26
CA VAL A 243 -1.32 3.51 9.87
C VAL A 243 -2.09 4.82 9.92
N ARG A 244 -1.45 5.88 10.44
CA ARG A 244 -1.98 7.25 10.38
C ARG A 244 -0.90 8.18 9.83
N LEU A 245 -1.26 8.96 8.83
CA LEU A 245 -0.38 9.86 8.10
C LEU A 245 -0.84 11.31 8.30
N ASP A 246 0.05 12.15 8.83
CA ASP A 246 -0.12 13.61 8.90
C ASP A 246 0.61 14.24 7.71
N ILE A 247 -0.15 14.70 6.71
CA ILE A 247 0.37 15.27 5.46
C ILE A 247 0.23 16.79 5.46
N ARG A 248 1.34 17.48 5.19
CA ARG A 248 1.42 18.96 5.18
C ARG A 248 2.24 19.47 4.01
N ARG A 249 1.78 20.55 3.40
CA ARG A 249 2.61 21.38 2.52
C ARG A 249 3.65 22.13 3.36
N ILE A 250 4.93 22.01 3.00
CA ILE A 250 6.03 22.70 3.70
C ILE A 250 6.63 23.85 2.88
N GLN A 251 6.63 23.76 1.55
CA GLN A 251 7.15 24.81 0.69
C GLN A 251 6.46 24.78 -0.67
N THR A 252 6.33 25.93 -1.34
CA THR A 252 5.93 26.00 -2.75
C THR A 252 7.17 25.90 -3.64
N ILE A 253 7.12 25.00 -4.62
CA ILE A 253 8.15 24.81 -5.63
C ILE A 253 7.86 25.80 -6.77
N LYS A 254 8.89 26.57 -7.15
CA LYS A 254 8.80 27.56 -8.23
C LYS A 254 9.78 27.26 -9.35
N ASN A 255 9.36 27.52 -10.57
CA ASN A 255 10.24 27.58 -11.74
C ASN A 255 10.24 29.02 -12.26
N GLY A 256 11.29 29.79 -11.94
CA GLY A 256 11.26 31.24 -12.10
C GLY A 256 10.21 31.88 -11.19
N GLU A 257 9.24 32.58 -11.76
CA GLU A 257 8.13 33.22 -11.02
C GLU A 257 6.91 32.31 -10.85
N GLU A 258 6.79 31.25 -11.67
CA GLU A 258 5.62 30.38 -11.70
C GLU A 258 5.67 29.31 -10.59
N ALA A 259 4.55 29.13 -9.89
CA ALA A 259 4.40 28.06 -8.89
C ALA A 259 4.04 26.74 -9.59
N VAL A 260 4.96 25.79 -9.60
CA VAL A 260 4.83 24.52 -10.34
C VAL A 260 4.43 23.33 -9.47
N GLY A 261 4.49 23.49 -8.14
CA GLY A 261 4.09 22.43 -7.22
C GLY A 261 4.37 22.78 -5.76
N ASN A 262 4.33 21.77 -4.91
CA ASN A 262 4.54 21.88 -3.48
C ASN A 262 5.51 20.80 -2.99
N ARG A 263 6.45 21.18 -2.15
CA ARG A 263 7.18 20.25 -1.29
C ARG A 263 6.24 19.85 -0.16
N THR A 264 6.01 18.56 -0.03
CA THR A 264 5.07 17.97 0.91
C THR A 264 5.83 17.09 1.89
N ARG A 265 5.47 17.21 3.18
CA ARG A 265 5.97 16.35 4.26
C ARG A 265 4.84 15.49 4.78
N VAL A 266 5.10 14.19 4.89
CA VAL A 266 4.19 13.22 5.50
C VAL A 266 4.85 12.61 6.72
N LYS A 267 4.25 12.76 7.90
CA LYS A 267 4.69 12.13 9.14
C LYS A 267 3.84 10.91 9.45
N VAL A 268 4.48 9.77 9.69
CA VAL A 268 3.81 8.54 10.12
C VAL A 268 3.53 8.61 11.62
N VAL A 269 2.40 9.22 12.01
CA VAL A 269 2.09 9.45 13.44
C VAL A 269 1.64 8.20 14.18
N LYS A 270 1.21 7.16 13.45
CA LYS A 270 0.89 5.84 13.99
C LYS A 270 1.29 4.78 12.96
N ASN A 271 1.93 3.72 13.43
CA ASN A 271 2.27 2.57 12.62
C ASN A 271 2.23 1.32 13.50
N LYS A 272 1.34 0.37 13.16
CA LYS A 272 1.25 -0.95 13.83
C LYS A 272 2.10 -2.03 13.14
N MET A 273 2.71 -1.71 12.00
CA MET A 273 3.41 -2.68 11.14
C MET A 273 4.93 -2.53 11.22
N ALA A 274 5.42 -1.32 11.52
CA ALA A 274 6.82 -0.99 11.72
C ALA A 274 6.96 0.19 12.70
N PRO A 275 8.18 0.59 13.09
CA PRO A 275 8.38 1.73 13.99
C PRO A 275 7.72 3.03 13.48
N PRO A 276 6.93 3.72 14.31
CA PRO A 276 6.26 4.98 13.93
C PRO A 276 7.21 6.19 13.97
N PHE A 277 6.66 7.37 13.67
CA PHE A 277 7.24 8.71 13.78
C PHE A 277 8.31 9.10 12.76
N LYS A 278 8.65 8.20 11.83
CA LYS A 278 9.39 8.57 10.63
C LYS A 278 8.61 9.59 9.80
N SER A 279 9.34 10.45 9.10
CA SER A 279 8.78 11.44 8.18
C SER A 279 9.39 11.25 6.81
N ALA A 280 8.59 11.49 5.78
CA ALA A 280 9.00 11.49 4.40
C ALA A 280 8.74 12.86 3.79
N GLU A 281 9.61 13.29 2.88
CA GLU A 281 9.42 14.50 2.11
C GLU A 281 9.54 14.19 0.63
N PHE A 282 8.67 14.77 -0.16
CA PHE A 282 8.64 14.57 -1.60
C PHE A 282 7.97 15.77 -2.29
N ASP A 283 8.20 15.87 -3.58
CA ASP A 283 7.63 16.93 -4.41
C ASP A 283 6.28 16.47 -4.98
N MET A 284 5.28 17.34 -4.90
CA MET A 284 3.96 17.15 -5.48
C MET A 284 3.73 18.25 -6.53
N LEU A 285 3.87 17.89 -7.80
CA LEU A 285 3.78 18.79 -8.95
C LEU A 285 2.33 18.93 -9.41
N TYR A 286 1.95 20.14 -9.82
CA TYR A 286 0.60 20.38 -10.33
C TYR A 286 0.38 19.65 -11.65
N GLY A 287 -0.74 18.92 -11.77
CA GLY A 287 -1.06 18.14 -12.96
C GLY A 287 -0.31 16.81 -13.13
N GLU A 288 0.77 16.56 -12.39
CA GLU A 288 1.52 15.29 -12.42
C GLU A 288 1.40 14.49 -11.10
N GLY A 289 1.15 15.15 -9.97
CA GLY A 289 1.08 14.52 -8.66
C GLY A 289 2.46 14.32 -8.02
N ILE A 290 2.64 13.22 -7.29
CA ILE A 290 3.89 12.87 -6.61
C ILE A 290 4.98 12.61 -7.65
N SER A 291 6.08 13.35 -7.58
CA SER A 291 7.24 13.10 -8.43
C SER A 291 8.03 11.89 -7.91
N ARG A 292 7.95 10.79 -8.66
CA ARG A 292 8.75 9.58 -8.42
C ARG A 292 10.24 9.89 -8.55
N GLU A 293 10.63 10.55 -9.64
CA GLU A 293 12.01 10.88 -9.96
C GLU A 293 12.61 11.82 -8.91
N GLY A 294 11.85 12.83 -8.46
CA GLY A 294 12.27 13.72 -7.38
C GLY A 294 12.51 12.98 -6.07
N SER A 295 11.65 12.00 -5.75
CA SER A 295 11.82 11.13 -4.58
C SER A 295 13.07 10.23 -4.71
N VAL A 296 13.30 9.65 -5.89
CA VAL A 296 14.49 8.83 -6.16
C VAL A 296 15.77 9.63 -6.00
N ILE A 297 15.83 10.86 -6.52
CA ILE A 297 16.99 11.75 -6.38
C ILE A 297 17.30 12.02 -4.90
N ASP A 298 16.30 12.39 -4.11
CA ASP A 298 16.48 12.73 -2.69
C ASP A 298 16.98 11.53 -1.89
N MET A 299 16.33 10.38 -2.08
CA MET A 299 16.71 9.16 -1.38
C MET A 299 18.09 8.67 -1.82
N ALA A 300 18.41 8.76 -3.12
CA ALA A 300 19.72 8.36 -3.65
C ALA A 300 20.87 9.24 -3.13
N ILE A 301 20.64 10.54 -2.93
CA ILE A 301 21.61 11.41 -2.26
C ILE A 301 21.78 11.01 -0.80
N GLN A 302 20.67 10.75 -0.10
CA GLN A 302 20.70 10.41 1.31
C GLN A 302 21.51 9.14 1.60
N VAL A 303 21.46 8.13 0.72
CA VAL A 303 22.25 6.89 0.85
C VAL A 303 23.57 6.89 0.08
N GLY A 304 23.95 8.03 -0.50
CA GLY A 304 25.20 8.19 -1.25
C GLY A 304 25.30 7.33 -2.51
N VAL A 305 24.18 6.98 -3.13
CA VAL A 305 24.12 6.35 -4.47
C VAL A 305 24.36 7.42 -5.55
N VAL A 306 23.74 8.60 -5.38
CA VAL A 306 23.99 9.78 -6.21
C VAL A 306 24.81 10.78 -5.40
N LYS A 307 25.90 11.30 -5.97
CA LYS A 307 26.74 12.34 -5.37
C LYS A 307 26.33 13.70 -5.89
N LYS A 308 26.29 14.70 -4.99
CA LYS A 308 26.03 16.09 -5.33
C LYS A 308 27.27 16.95 -5.08
N SER A 309 27.82 17.55 -6.13
CA SER A 309 28.97 18.46 -6.08
C SER A 309 28.54 19.85 -6.52
N GLY A 310 28.23 20.72 -5.57
CA GLY A 310 27.64 22.03 -5.85
C GLY A 310 26.25 21.89 -6.48
N SER A 311 26.12 22.29 -7.76
CA SER A 311 24.88 22.13 -8.54
C SER A 311 24.84 20.86 -9.39
N TRP A 312 25.94 20.10 -9.48
CA TRP A 312 26.04 18.90 -10.31
C TRP A 312 25.66 17.63 -9.55
N PHE A 313 24.98 16.72 -10.24
CA PHE A 313 24.59 15.40 -9.75
C PHE A 313 25.30 14.32 -10.58
N THR A 314 25.90 13.35 -9.90
CA THR A 314 26.71 12.29 -10.50
C THR A 314 26.29 10.94 -9.97
N TYR A 315 26.17 9.95 -10.85
CA TYR A 315 25.86 8.57 -10.53
C TYR A 315 26.97 7.68 -11.07
N GLY A 316 27.72 7.00 -10.18
CA GLY A 316 28.94 6.31 -10.59
C GLY A 316 29.95 7.29 -11.21
N GLU A 317 30.24 7.09 -12.49
CA GLU A 317 31.10 7.97 -13.30
C GLU A 317 30.28 8.93 -14.19
N ASP A 318 28.97 8.69 -14.34
CA ASP A 318 28.10 9.45 -15.22
C ASP A 318 27.59 10.74 -14.57
N GLN A 319 27.68 11.85 -15.30
CA GLN A 319 27.04 13.10 -14.91
C GLN A 319 25.56 13.09 -15.32
N LEU A 320 24.67 13.04 -14.33
CA LEU A 320 23.23 13.09 -14.56
C LEU A 320 22.75 14.48 -15.01
N GLY A 321 23.45 15.53 -14.58
CA GLY A 321 23.19 16.90 -15.01
C GLY A 321 23.39 17.95 -13.91
N GLN A 322 23.13 19.21 -14.29
CA GLN A 322 23.26 20.38 -13.43
C GLN A 322 21.88 20.89 -12.99
N GLY A 323 21.64 20.90 -11.68
CA GLY A 323 20.40 21.35 -11.06
C GLY A 323 19.34 20.26 -10.97
N ARG A 324 18.52 20.31 -9.91
CA ARG A 324 17.52 19.29 -9.58
C ARG A 324 16.54 19.05 -10.73
N GLU A 325 16.06 20.12 -11.35
CA GLU A 325 15.05 20.07 -12.40
C GLU A 325 15.52 19.30 -13.64
N LYS A 326 16.73 19.58 -14.11
CA LYS A 326 17.31 18.90 -15.27
C LYS A 326 17.54 17.41 -15.01
N VAL A 327 18.02 17.08 -13.80
CA VAL A 327 18.24 15.68 -13.39
C VAL A 327 16.91 14.94 -13.28
N ARG A 328 15.85 15.58 -12.75
CA ARG A 328 14.51 15.00 -12.72
C ARG A 328 14.01 14.69 -14.12
N GLN A 329 14.16 15.64 -15.05
CA GLN A 329 13.75 15.43 -16.44
C GLN A 329 14.56 14.29 -17.10
N PHE A 330 15.88 14.25 -16.88
CA PHE A 330 16.71 13.16 -17.36
C PHE A 330 16.24 11.79 -16.86
N LEU A 331 15.92 11.66 -15.57
CA LEU A 331 15.40 10.41 -14.99
C LEU A 331 14.02 10.04 -15.55
N LYS A 332 13.17 11.04 -15.81
CA LYS A 332 11.85 10.85 -16.44
C LYS A 332 11.99 10.33 -17.87
N ASP A 333 12.97 10.84 -18.62
CA ASP A 333 13.26 10.45 -19.99
C ASP A 333 14.01 9.10 -20.08
N ASN A 334 14.63 8.64 -18.98
CA ASN A 334 15.38 7.39 -18.90
C ASN A 334 14.87 6.46 -17.77
N PRO A 335 13.68 5.82 -17.94
CA PRO A 335 13.06 5.00 -16.89
C PRO A 335 13.94 3.84 -16.40
N ALA A 336 14.74 3.23 -17.28
CA ALA A 336 15.64 2.13 -16.93
C ALA A 336 16.70 2.56 -15.89
N VAL A 337 17.28 3.75 -16.06
CA VAL A 337 18.25 4.32 -15.11
C VAL A 337 17.57 4.66 -13.79
N THR A 338 16.36 5.20 -13.85
CA THR A 338 15.55 5.51 -12.66
C THR A 338 15.26 4.25 -11.83
N GLU A 339 14.88 3.15 -12.48
CA GLU A 339 14.64 1.86 -11.83
C GLU A 339 15.92 1.27 -11.23
N GLU A 340 17.04 1.35 -11.94
CA GLU A 340 18.34 0.89 -11.42
C GLU A 340 18.72 1.65 -10.14
N ILE A 341 18.64 2.99 -10.15
CA ILE A 341 18.95 3.81 -8.99
C ILE A 341 17.97 3.51 -7.85
N GLU A 342 16.68 3.41 -8.14
CA GLU A 342 15.64 3.08 -7.16
C GLU A 342 15.91 1.72 -6.49
N ASN A 343 16.30 0.70 -7.26
CA ASN A 343 16.61 -0.62 -6.73
C ASN A 343 17.84 -0.59 -5.81
N LYS A 344 18.94 0.08 -6.22
CA LYS A 344 20.12 0.27 -5.36
C LYS A 344 19.78 1.02 -4.06
N VAL A 345 18.86 1.97 -4.13
CA VAL A 345 18.35 2.69 -2.96
C VAL A 345 17.56 1.74 -2.05
N LYS A 346 16.65 0.92 -2.59
CA LYS A 346 15.89 -0.08 -1.82
C LYS A 346 16.78 -1.14 -1.17
N GLU A 347 17.81 -1.60 -1.87
CA GLU A 347 18.81 -2.55 -1.35
C GLU A 347 19.56 -1.97 -0.14
N LYS A 348 20.08 -0.73 -0.24
CA LYS A 348 20.76 -0.08 0.87
C LYS A 348 19.87 0.15 2.09
N PHE A 349 18.56 0.27 1.90
CA PHE A 349 17.58 0.37 2.97
C PHE A 349 17.07 -0.99 3.49
N GLY A 350 17.51 -2.11 2.89
CA GLY A 350 17.13 -3.46 3.31
C GLY A 350 15.71 -3.87 2.94
N LEU A 351 15.08 -3.20 1.96
CA LEU A 351 13.74 -3.56 1.47
C LEU A 351 13.76 -4.69 0.44
N ILE A 352 14.89 -4.88 -0.24
CA ILE A 352 15.14 -5.97 -1.19
C ILE A 352 16.38 -6.70 -0.69
N LYS A 353 16.32 -8.04 -0.57
CA LYS A 353 17.53 -8.84 -0.33
C LYS A 353 18.40 -8.72 -1.58
N PRO A 354 19.74 -8.53 -1.47
CA PRO A 354 20.61 -8.46 -2.63
C PRO A 354 20.32 -9.66 -3.54
N THR A 355 19.92 -9.40 -4.77
CA THR A 355 19.87 -10.46 -5.78
C THR A 355 21.31 -10.85 -6.03
N ASP A 356 21.73 -12.01 -5.55
CA ASP A 356 23.03 -12.59 -5.91
C ASP A 356 23.04 -12.79 -7.43
N GLN A 357 23.58 -11.83 -8.17
CA GLN A 357 23.88 -11.94 -9.59
C GLN A 357 25.12 -12.81 -9.86
N PHE A 358 25.47 -13.71 -8.94
CA PHE A 358 26.51 -14.73 -9.11
C PHE A 358 26.06 -16.10 -8.59
N ALA A 359 24.79 -16.45 -8.82
CA ALA A 359 24.30 -17.82 -8.69
C ALA A 359 24.07 -18.47 -10.07
N GLU A 360 24.96 -18.21 -11.03
CA GLU A 360 25.19 -19.09 -12.17
C GLU A 360 26.62 -19.62 -12.03
N ASP A 361 26.77 -20.80 -11.41
CA ASP A 361 27.84 -21.78 -11.69
C ASP A 361 27.87 -23.03 -10.79
N ASP A 362 26.83 -23.33 -10.01
CA ASP A 362 26.78 -24.60 -9.23
C ASP A 362 25.61 -25.55 -9.59
N ALA A 363 24.77 -25.21 -10.56
CA ALA A 363 23.72 -26.11 -11.05
C ALA A 363 24.19 -27.06 -12.18
N THR A 364 25.37 -26.83 -12.76
CA THR A 364 25.89 -27.62 -13.89
C THR A 364 26.96 -28.65 -13.50
N LYS A 365 27.31 -28.80 -12.22
CA LYS A 365 28.26 -29.81 -11.74
C LYS A 365 27.65 -31.01 -11.00
N GLN A 366 26.35 -30.99 -10.69
CA GLN A 366 25.66 -32.16 -10.10
C GLN A 366 24.91 -33.04 -11.12
N ALA A 367 24.90 -32.65 -12.41
CA ALA A 367 24.28 -33.46 -13.48
C ALA A 367 25.28 -34.34 -14.26
N SER A 368 26.60 -34.25 -14.00
CA SER A 368 27.62 -35.03 -14.73
C SER A 368 28.30 -36.14 -13.93
N GLU A 369 27.91 -36.37 -12.67
CA GLU A 369 28.45 -37.46 -11.83
C GLU A 369 27.44 -38.57 -11.51
N ALA A 370 26.20 -38.47 -12.02
CA ALA A 370 25.14 -39.47 -11.77
C ALA A 370 24.95 -40.51 -12.91
N ASP A 371 25.63 -40.38 -14.04
CA ASP A 371 25.43 -41.23 -15.24
C ASP A 371 26.60 -42.16 -15.58
N ALA A 372 27.50 -42.42 -14.62
CA ALA A 372 28.62 -43.32 -14.80
C ALA A 372 28.74 -44.33 -13.65
N ASN A 373 27.70 -45.12 -13.40
CA ASN A 373 27.81 -46.44 -12.77
C ASN A 373 26.47 -47.18 -12.76
N THR A 374 26.21 -47.97 -13.80
CA THR A 374 25.63 -49.33 -13.68
C THR A 374 25.56 -49.98 -15.07
N GLU A 375 26.59 -50.72 -15.44
CA GLU A 375 26.44 -51.87 -16.32
C GLU A 375 26.63 -53.16 -15.50
N ASP A 376 25.62 -54.02 -15.61
CA ASP A 376 25.69 -55.47 -15.81
C ASP A 376 24.94 -56.35 -14.78
N VAL A 377 24.45 -57.47 -15.34
CA VAL A 377 23.84 -58.69 -14.79
C VAL A 377 22.33 -58.90 -15.04
N SER A 378 22.03 -59.22 -16.31
CA SER A 378 21.53 -60.54 -16.79
C SER A 378 20.07 -61.07 -16.51
N VAL A 379 19.40 -61.34 -17.64
CA VAL A 379 18.49 -62.46 -18.07
C VAL A 379 17.12 -62.79 -17.40
N THR A 380 16.16 -63.05 -18.32
CA THR A 380 14.88 -63.80 -18.24
C THR A 380 13.69 -63.05 -17.60
N SER A 381 12.55 -62.84 -18.27
CA SER A 381 11.67 -63.84 -18.89
C SER A 381 10.66 -63.19 -19.86
N ALA A 382 10.27 -63.95 -20.89
CA ALA A 382 9.21 -63.65 -21.84
C ALA A 382 7.80 -63.66 -21.21
N ASN A 383 6.84 -62.90 -21.76
CA ASN A 383 5.79 -63.42 -22.67
C ASN A 383 4.62 -62.43 -22.87
N ALA A 384 4.12 -62.38 -24.12
CA ALA A 384 2.79 -61.98 -24.61
C ALA A 384 2.26 -60.55 -24.32
N GLY A 385 1.63 -59.81 -25.23
CA GLY A 385 1.19 -60.10 -26.59
C GLY A 385 0.43 -58.87 -27.14
N ALA A 386 0.73 -58.54 -28.39
CA ALA A 386 -0.17 -58.17 -29.48
C ALA A 386 -1.50 -57.42 -29.19
N GLY A 387 -1.69 -56.26 -29.84
CA GLY A 387 -3.02 -55.67 -30.02
C GLY A 387 -3.06 -54.27 -30.67
N ALA A 388 -3.16 -54.24 -32.00
CA ALA A 388 -3.71 -53.22 -32.92
C ALA A 388 -3.92 -51.76 -32.43
N LYS A 389 -3.31 -50.74 -33.07
CA LYS A 389 -3.78 -50.02 -34.28
C LYS A 389 -5.30 -49.73 -34.32
N SER A 390 -5.67 -48.45 -34.23
CA SER A 390 -6.42 -47.77 -35.30
C SER A 390 -6.31 -46.25 -35.20
N ALA A 391 -5.81 -45.64 -36.28
CA ALA A 391 -5.98 -44.25 -36.61
C ALA A 391 -7.39 -44.00 -37.16
N THR A 392 -7.93 -42.79 -36.98
CA THR A 392 -8.54 -42.06 -38.11
C THR A 392 -8.68 -40.58 -37.79
N ALA A 393 -8.06 -39.77 -38.66
CA ALA A 393 -8.35 -38.37 -38.86
C ALA A 393 -9.62 -38.20 -39.70
N SER A 394 -10.33 -37.08 -39.55
CA SER A 394 -11.06 -36.49 -40.69
C SER A 394 -11.01 -34.97 -40.62
N LYS A 395 -10.79 -34.39 -41.81
CA LYS A 395 -10.67 -32.97 -42.16
C LYS A 395 -12.01 -32.46 -42.72
N SER A 396 -12.07 -31.13 -42.87
CA SER A 396 -12.92 -30.30 -43.76
C SER A 396 -14.13 -29.64 -43.08
N GLY A 397 -14.47 -28.37 -43.36
CA GLY A 397 -14.05 -27.49 -44.44
C GLY A 397 -14.32 -25.99 -44.20
N LYS A 398 -13.84 -25.19 -45.14
CA LYS A 398 -13.94 -23.73 -45.27
C LYS A 398 -15.37 -23.27 -45.61
N SER A 399 -15.72 -22.04 -45.21
CA SER A 399 -16.42 -21.07 -46.08
C SER A 399 -16.12 -19.63 -45.66
N ALA A 400 -16.12 -18.74 -46.63
CA ALA A 400 -15.65 -17.35 -46.57
C ALA A 400 -16.81 -16.33 -46.65
N ALA A 401 -16.47 -15.10 -46.24
CA ALA A 401 -16.94 -13.79 -46.73
C ALA A 401 -18.39 -13.33 -46.52
N ALA A 402 -18.54 -12.14 -45.91
CA ALA A 402 -19.19 -10.99 -46.53
C ALA A 402 -18.90 -9.69 -45.76
N ALA A 403 -18.49 -8.66 -46.51
CA ALA A 403 -18.35 -7.27 -46.08
C ALA A 403 -19.66 -6.50 -46.32
N SER A 404 -19.90 -5.44 -45.55
CA SER A 404 -20.83 -4.37 -45.95
C SER A 404 -20.28 -3.01 -45.51
N ALA A 405 -19.85 -2.24 -46.49
CA ALA A 405 -19.69 -0.80 -46.41
C ALA A 405 -21.04 -0.14 -46.76
N SER A 406 -21.40 0.94 -46.07
CA SER A 406 -22.33 1.93 -46.58
C SER A 406 -21.86 3.33 -46.22
N SER A 407 -21.63 4.10 -47.26
CA SER A 407 -21.29 5.51 -47.35
C SER A 407 -22.47 6.43 -47.00
N SER A 408 -22.17 7.62 -46.45
CA SER A 408 -22.72 8.88 -46.97
C SER A 408 -21.90 10.09 -46.49
N ALA A 409 -21.32 10.80 -47.47
CA ALA A 409 -20.93 12.21 -47.42
C ALA A 409 -22.16 13.10 -47.11
N SER A 410 -22.15 14.40 -46.83
CA SER A 410 -21.23 15.53 -46.97
C SER A 410 -21.88 16.71 -46.20
N ALA A 411 -21.12 17.71 -45.73
CA ALA A 411 -21.43 19.13 -45.95
C ALA A 411 -20.54 20.07 -45.12
N THR A 412 -19.77 20.84 -45.86
CA THR A 412 -19.00 22.02 -45.50
C THR A 412 -19.92 23.20 -45.16
N ALA A 413 -19.63 23.97 -44.11
CA ALA A 413 -20.02 25.39 -44.05
C ALA A 413 -19.08 26.20 -43.14
N LYS A 414 -18.30 27.09 -43.76
CA LYS A 414 -17.62 28.22 -43.14
C LYS A 414 -18.60 29.40 -43.03
N SER A 415 -18.64 30.04 -41.87
CA SER A 415 -18.92 31.48 -41.66
C SER A 415 -18.33 31.81 -40.28
N GLY A 416 -17.53 32.83 -40.01
CA GLY A 416 -17.51 34.17 -40.61
C GLY A 416 -17.86 35.19 -39.52
N THR A 417 -16.84 35.68 -38.82
CA THR A 417 -16.61 37.11 -38.46
C THR A 417 -17.57 37.88 -37.52
N LYS A 418 -16.97 38.45 -36.46
CA LYS A 418 -17.27 39.71 -35.73
C LYS A 418 -18.67 39.96 -35.15
N ALA A 419 -18.74 40.04 -33.82
CA ALA A 419 -18.91 41.30 -33.07
C ALA A 419 -18.35 41.11 -31.65
#